data_AF-A0P714-F1
#
_entry.id   AF-A0P714-F1
#
_cell.length_a   1.000
_cell.length_b   1.000
_cell.length_c   1.000
_cell.angle_alpha   90.00
_cell.angle_beta   90.00
_cell.angle_gamma   90.00
#
_symmetry.space_group_name_H-M   'P 1'
#
loop_
_entity.id
_entity.type
_entity.pdbx_description
1 polymer ?
#
loop_
_entity_poly.entity_id
_entity_poly.type
_entity_poly.pdbx_seq_one_letter_code
_entity_poly.pdbx_strand_id
1 'polypeptide(L)' 'MFKKHLDVSRKTYREHFSFAFIAGWLLIYAGITSIIHAFIPSLFPFTSLKIVKKLVEKSAN' A
#
# COMPACT_ATOMS: atom_id res chain seq x y z
N MET A 1 21.97 11.06 -2.15
CA MET A 1 20.58 10.75 -2.54
C MET A 1 19.93 9.73 -1.60
N PHE A 2 20.50 8.52 -1.44
CA PHE A 2 19.99 7.50 -0.49
C PHE A 2 19.96 7.93 0.98
N LYS A 3 21.06 8.48 1.52
CA LYS A 3 21.11 8.95 2.93
C LYS A 3 20.09 10.08 3.22
N LYS A 4 19.95 11.01 2.28
CA LYS A 4 19.05 12.18 2.42
C LYS A 4 17.55 11.80 2.37
N HIS A 5 17.20 10.65 1.76
CA HIS A 5 15.82 10.16 1.72
C HIS A 5 15.43 9.38 2.99
N LEU A 6 16.39 8.65 3.57
CA LEU A 6 16.20 7.89 4.82
C LEU A 6 16.08 8.80 6.05
N ASP A 7 16.90 9.87 6.11
CA ASP A 7 16.90 10.84 7.21
C ASP A 7 15.55 11.55 7.40
N VAL A 8 14.85 11.87 6.31
CA VAL A 8 13.56 12.57 6.34
C VAL A 8 12.45 11.69 6.93
N SER A 9 12.56 10.37 6.78
CA SER A 9 11.53 9.43 7.24
C SER A 9 11.70 9.00 8.70
N ARG A 10 12.85 9.29 9.35
CA ARG A 10 13.24 8.71 10.65
C ARG A 10 13.11 7.19 10.75
N LYS A 11 13.02 6.46 9.62
CA LYS A 11 12.94 5.00 9.56
C LYS A 11 14.25 4.40 9.06
N THR A 12 14.58 3.22 9.54
CA THR A 12 15.69 2.45 9.00
C THR A 12 15.40 2.03 7.56
N TYR A 13 16.44 1.85 6.74
CA TYR A 13 16.29 1.37 5.37
C TYR A 13 15.48 0.07 5.29
N ARG A 14 15.66 -0.84 6.25
CA ARG A 14 14.94 -2.12 6.32
C ARG A 14 13.44 -1.93 6.54
N GLU A 15 13.05 -1.04 7.43
CA GLU A 15 11.63 -0.73 7.68
C GLU A 15 10.99 -0.06 6.47
N HIS A 16 11.69 0.90 5.86
CA HIS A 16 11.20 1.60 4.67
C HIS A 16 11.05 0.65 3.48
N PHE A 17 12.08 -0.17 3.20
CA PHE A 17 12.05 -1.17 2.13
C PHE A 17 10.94 -2.20 2.36
N SER A 18 10.83 -2.76 3.56
CA SER A 18 9.81 -3.76 3.88
C SER A 18 8.40 -3.20 3.71
N PHE A 19 8.15 -1.99 4.20
CA PHE A 19 6.87 -1.32 3.99
C PHE A 19 6.59 -1.11 2.50
N ALA A 20 7.51 -0.49 1.76
CA ALA A 20 7.31 -0.18 0.35
C ALA A 20 7.09 -1.44 -0.51
N PHE A 21 7.86 -2.50 -0.25
CA PHE A 21 7.75 -3.77 -0.96
C PHE A 21 6.39 -4.44 -0.72
N ILE A 22 5.95 -4.53 0.53
CA ILE A 22 4.64 -5.12 0.89
C ILE A 22 3.50 -4.24 0.37
N ALA A 23 3.61 -2.92 0.52
CA ALA A 23 2.62 -1.97 0.03
C ALA A 23 2.44 -2.07 -1.49
N GLY A 24 3.54 -2.23 -2.25
CA GLY A 24 3.50 -2.41 -3.70
C GLY A 24 2.63 -3.61 -4.11
N TRP A 25 2.86 -4.78 -3.52
CA TRP A 25 2.04 -5.97 -3.80
C TRP A 25 0.58 -5.82 -3.38
N LEU A 26 0.32 -5.20 -2.22
CA LEU A 26 -1.04 -4.93 -1.77
C LEU A 26 -1.77 -3.97 -2.71
N LEU A 27 -1.09 -2.96 -3.25
CA LEU A 27 -1.66 -2.02 -4.22
C LEU A 27 -1.93 -2.67 -5.58
N ILE A 28 -1.07 -3.58 -6.04
CA ILE A 28 -1.35 -4.39 -7.24
C ILE A 28 -2.62 -5.22 -7.02
N TYR A 29 -2.73 -5.91 -5.88
CA TYR A 29 -3.93 -6.67 -5.53
C TYR A 29 -5.19 -5.80 -5.40
N ALA A 30 -5.08 -4.61 -4.77
CA ALA A 30 -6.16 -3.63 -4.70
C ALA A 30 -6.58 -3.13 -6.09
N GLY A 31 -5.63 -2.94 -7.00
CA GLY A 31 -5.90 -2.58 -8.40
C GLY A 31 -6.65 -3.68 -9.14
N ILE A 32 -6.15 -4.91 -9.10
CA ILE A 32 -6.80 -6.07 -9.74
C ILE A 32 -8.22 -6.27 -9.22
N THR A 33 -8.42 -6.24 -7.89
CA THR A 33 -9.75 -6.39 -7.29
C THR A 33 -10.69 -5.24 -7.63
N SER A 34 -10.20 -4.01 -7.76
CA SER A 34 -10.99 -2.86 -8.24
C SER A 34 -11.45 -3.04 -9.68
N ILE A 35 -10.56 -3.53 -10.56
CA ILE A 35 -10.90 -3.80 -11.96
C ILE A 35 -11.97 -4.89 -12.04
N ILE A 36 -11.81 -6.01 -11.32
CA ILE A 36 -12.82 -7.08 -11.31
C ILE A 36 -14.16 -6.57 -10.76
N HIS A 37 -14.14 -5.80 -9.66
CA HIS A 37 -15.34 -5.20 -9.07
C HIS A 37 -16.05 -4.24 -10.03
N ALA A 38 -15.31 -3.53 -10.89
CA ALA A 38 -15.90 -2.65 -11.90
C ALA A 38 -16.74 -3.40 -12.94
N PHE A 39 -16.37 -4.65 -13.26
CA PHE A 39 -17.16 -5.52 -14.15
C PHE A 39 -18.23 -6.33 -13.41
N ILE A 40 -17.94 -6.75 -12.17
CA ILE A 40 -18.83 -7.58 -11.34
C ILE A 40 -18.92 -6.98 -9.93
N PRO A 41 -19.85 -6.03 -9.67
CA PRO A 41 -19.91 -5.28 -8.41
C PRO A 41 -20.16 -6.10 -7.15
N SER A 42 -20.66 -7.33 -7.28
CA SER A 42 -20.84 -8.23 -6.12
C SER A 42 -19.52 -8.83 -5.61
N LEU A 43 -18.46 -8.84 -6.42
CA LEU A 43 -17.15 -9.37 -6.04
C LEU A 43 -16.27 -8.31 -5.40
N PHE A 44 -15.47 -8.69 -4.39
CA PHE A 44 -14.51 -7.82 -3.71
C PHE A 44 -15.05 -6.49 -3.11
N PRO A 45 -16.26 -6.42 -2.53
CA PRO A 45 -16.82 -5.17 -2.04
C PRO A 45 -15.93 -4.52 -0.97
N PHE A 46 -15.61 -3.24 -1.18
CA PHE A 46 -14.73 -2.43 -0.32
C PHE A 46 -13.30 -2.95 -0.12
N THR A 47 -12.86 -3.95 -0.88
CA THR A 47 -11.55 -4.60 -0.67
C THR A 47 -10.40 -3.62 -0.90
N SER A 48 -10.39 -2.94 -2.05
CA SER A 48 -9.37 -1.96 -2.39
C SER A 48 -9.37 -0.77 -1.44
N LEU A 49 -10.55 -0.26 -1.06
CA LEU A 49 -10.69 0.81 -0.08
C LEU A 49 -10.07 0.44 1.28
N LYS A 50 -10.36 -0.77 1.79
CA LYS A 50 -9.80 -1.25 3.07
C LYS A 50 -8.27 -1.34 3.01
N ILE A 51 -7.72 -1.81 1.89
CA ILE A 51 -6.26 -1.89 1.68
C ILE A 51 -5.64 -0.49 1.70
N VAL A 52 -6.19 0.46 0.94
CA VAL A 52 -5.67 1.83 0.89
C VAL A 52 -5.72 2.50 2.26
N LYS A 53 -6.85 2.41 2.97
CA LYS A 53 -6.98 2.96 4.33
C LYS A 53 -5.91 2.40 5.28
N LYS A 54 -5.73 1.07 5.28
CA LYS A 54 -4.72 0.41 6.12
C LYS A 54 -3.29 0.87 5.79
N LEU A 55 -2.97 1.07 4.51
CA LEU A 55 -1.66 1.57 4.10
C LEU A 55 -1.43 3.01 4.54
N VAL A 56 -2.44 3.87 4.43
CA VAL A 56 -2.39 5.27 4.91
C VAL A 56 -2.17 5.30 6.43
N GLU A 57 -2.97 4.57 7.20
CA GLU A 57 -2.82 4.46 8.66
C GLU A 57 -1.42 3.97 9.06
N LYS A 58 -0.88 2.97 8.36
CA LYS A 58 0.45 2.42 8.62
C LYS A 58 1.58 3.36 8.18
N SER A 59 1.34 4.24 7.22
CA SER A 59 2.33 5.23 6.78
C SER A 59 2.46 6.41 7.74
N ALA A 60 1.40 6.70 8.52
CA ALA A 60 1.35 7.79 9.48
C ALA A 60 1.99 7.48 10.84
N ASN A 61 2.31 6.20 11.11
CA ASN A 61 3.00 5.70 12.29
C ASN A 61 4.45 5.34 11.94
#